data_AF-A0A2V6FEK7-F1
#
_entry.id   AF-A0A2V6FEK7-F1
#
_cell.length_a   1.000
_cell.length_b   1.000
_cell.length_c   1.000
_cell.angle_alpha   90.00
_cell.angle_beta   90.00
_cell.angle_gamma   90.00
#
_symmetry.space_group_name_H-M   'P 1'
#
loop_
_entity.id
_entity.type
_entity.pdbx_description
1 polymer ?
#
loop_
_entity_poly.entity_id
_entity_poly.type
_entity_poly.pdbx_seq_one_letter_code
_entity_poly.pdbx_strand_id
1 'polypeptide(L)'
;MPKKKPLSNEDFLRHVRDYLPMDASVWNTDEKGKPCSCALSSGMMENHFYRFDAEAILAASHAIEELALEEANGFLLATMQEFRHFEPHRERYWQLAATLREVRVVAEGRKPARHGHLKFAGTNHNALALFWTVLYQGHHRQALLICRQTNGAGIFEQKRFDGFYTFNPGLIARVRRDVEEILSGRSSRMREFERLLAIDLAAKRLGAEFARERQAVEGALRKLQIAGGRYEARQFAADLEKALNRLKLLADRLPGLVSAVDSRLAA
;
A
#
# COMPACT_ATOMS: atom_id res chain seq x y z
N MET A 1 -5.91 1.59 -33.86
CA MET A 1 -5.06 0.93 -32.84
C MET A 1 -5.96 0.33 -31.77
N PRO A 2 -5.83 -0.96 -31.41
CA PRO A 2 -6.65 -1.54 -30.37
C PRO A 2 -6.32 -0.85 -29.04
N LYS A 3 -7.35 -0.31 -28.36
CA LYS A 3 -7.20 0.25 -27.02
C LYS A 3 -6.69 -0.87 -26.09
N LYS A 4 -5.41 -0.85 -25.74
CA LYS A 4 -4.87 -1.79 -24.74
C LYS A 4 -5.67 -1.60 -23.45
N LYS A 5 -6.17 -2.71 -22.91
CA LYS A 5 -7.00 -2.75 -21.70
C LYS A 5 -6.19 -2.19 -20.52
N PRO A 6 -6.81 -1.42 -19.60
CA PRO A 6 -6.14 -1.01 -18.37
C PRO A 6 -5.60 -2.24 -17.63
N LEU A 7 -4.44 -2.07 -16.98
CA LEU A 7 -3.79 -3.14 -16.23
C LEU A 7 -4.75 -3.70 -15.18
N SER A 8 -4.99 -5.01 -15.24
CA SER A 8 -5.83 -5.67 -14.24
C SER A 8 -5.00 -6.05 -13.01
N ASN A 9 -5.65 -6.12 -11.85
CA ASN A 9 -5.01 -6.57 -10.62
C ASN A 9 -4.46 -8.00 -10.76
N GLU A 10 -5.18 -8.89 -11.44
CA GLU A 10 -4.74 -10.26 -11.67
C GLU A 10 -3.48 -10.33 -12.55
N ASP A 11 -3.41 -9.51 -13.60
CA ASP A 11 -2.22 -9.42 -14.45
C ASP A 11 -1.00 -8.94 -13.65
N PHE A 12 -1.17 -7.89 -12.83
CA PHE A 12 -0.10 -7.41 -11.97
C PHE A 12 0.37 -8.48 -10.98
N LEU A 13 -0.56 -9.14 -10.29
CA LEU A 13 -0.20 -10.19 -9.32
C LEU A 13 0.43 -11.42 -9.97
N ARG A 14 0.15 -11.70 -11.24
CA ARG A 14 0.90 -12.70 -12.00
C ARG A 14 2.37 -12.31 -12.10
N HIS A 15 2.68 -11.08 -12.53
CA HIS A 15 4.06 -10.59 -12.58
C HIS A 15 4.73 -10.59 -11.20
N VAL A 16 4.01 -10.22 -10.13
CA VAL A 16 4.57 -10.30 -8.76
C VAL A 16 4.99 -11.73 -8.43
N ARG A 17 4.16 -12.73 -8.73
CA ARG A 17 4.47 -14.15 -8.46
C ARG A 17 5.67 -14.65 -9.24
N ASP A 18 5.91 -14.15 -10.45
CA ASP A 18 7.07 -14.54 -11.28
C ASP A 18 8.40 -14.15 -10.62
N TYR A 19 8.39 -13.12 -9.76
CA TYR A 19 9.57 -12.66 -9.02
C TYR A 19 9.57 -13.04 -7.55
N LEU A 20 8.53 -13.69 -7.03
CA LEU A 20 8.36 -13.90 -5.59
C LEU A 20 9.12 -15.16 -5.13
N PRO A 21 10.15 -15.04 -4.28
CA PRO A 21 10.79 -16.19 -3.66
C PRO A 21 9.82 -17.00 -2.79
N MET A 22 10.15 -18.27 -2.55
CA MET A 22 9.31 -19.18 -1.75
C MET A 22 9.14 -18.74 -0.30
N ASP A 23 10.10 -17.99 0.25
CA ASP A 23 10.12 -17.49 1.63
C ASP A 23 9.59 -16.05 1.77
N ALA A 24 9.33 -15.37 0.65
CA ALA A 24 8.80 -14.01 0.67
C ALA A 24 7.36 -13.97 1.20
N SER A 25 7.10 -12.95 2.02
CA SER A 25 5.87 -12.87 2.79
C SER A 25 5.22 -11.49 2.67
N VAL A 26 3.93 -11.54 2.34
CA VAL A 26 3.03 -10.39 2.42
C VAL A 26 1.95 -10.71 3.43
N TRP A 27 1.73 -9.81 4.39
CA TRP A 27 0.70 -9.95 5.42
C TRP A 27 -0.40 -8.92 5.28
N ASN A 28 -1.64 -9.37 5.47
CA ASN A 28 -2.74 -8.48 5.84
C ASN A 28 -2.43 -7.85 7.20
N THR A 29 -2.91 -6.62 7.40
CA THR A 29 -2.78 -5.93 8.68
C THR A 29 -4.14 -5.76 9.36
N ASP A 30 -4.16 -5.88 10.69
CA ASP A 30 -5.33 -5.67 11.54
C ASP A 30 -5.66 -4.19 11.75
N GLU A 31 -6.66 -3.89 12.58
CA GLU A 31 -7.10 -2.53 12.90
C GLU A 31 -6.08 -1.68 13.68
N LYS A 32 -4.98 -2.31 14.11
CA LYS A 32 -3.82 -1.70 14.77
C LYS A 32 -2.60 -1.66 13.85
N GLY A 33 -2.72 -2.09 12.60
CA GLY A 33 -1.61 -2.19 11.66
C GLY A 33 -0.66 -3.34 11.97
N LYS A 34 -1.07 -4.37 12.74
CA LYS A 34 -0.25 -5.54 13.03
C LYS A 34 -0.53 -6.66 12.02
N PRO A 35 0.47 -7.49 11.68
CA PRO A 35 0.31 -8.57 10.70
C PRO A 35 -0.62 -9.63 11.28
N CYS A 36 -1.60 -10.09 10.51
CA CYS A 36 -2.59 -11.05 11.01
C CYS A 36 -2.71 -12.33 10.16
N SER A 37 -2.59 -12.24 8.84
CA SER A 37 -2.72 -13.39 7.93
C SER A 37 -1.90 -13.20 6.66
N CYS A 38 -1.59 -14.30 5.97
CA CYS A 38 -0.89 -14.24 4.68
C CYS A 38 -1.82 -13.66 3.60
N ALA A 39 -1.38 -12.58 2.96
CA ALA A 39 -2.12 -11.91 1.88
C ALA A 39 -1.95 -12.61 0.53
N LEU A 40 -0.85 -13.36 0.33
CA LEU A 40 -0.59 -14.07 -0.93
C LEU A 40 -1.61 -15.17 -1.20
N SER A 41 -2.06 -15.87 -0.15
CA SER A 41 -3.06 -16.95 -0.27
C SER A 41 -4.49 -16.44 -0.41
N SER A 42 -4.80 -15.27 0.17
CA SER A 42 -6.12 -14.64 0.10
C SER A 42 -6.32 -13.76 -1.13
N GLY A 43 -5.22 -13.46 -1.84
CA GLY A 43 -5.21 -12.51 -2.94
C GLY A 43 -5.03 -11.09 -2.44
N MET A 44 -4.13 -10.35 -3.10
CA MET A 44 -3.91 -8.94 -2.80
C MET A 44 -4.87 -8.07 -3.61
N MET A 45 -5.22 -6.90 -3.09
CA MET A 45 -6.10 -5.93 -3.70
C MET A 45 -5.41 -4.58 -3.82
N GLU A 46 -5.72 -3.89 -4.91
CA GLU A 46 -5.29 -2.51 -5.12
C GLU A 46 -5.76 -1.59 -3.98
N ASN A 47 -4.95 -0.60 -3.62
CA ASN A 47 -5.27 0.41 -2.59
C ASN A 47 -5.50 -0.16 -1.18
N HIS A 48 -5.08 -1.39 -0.92
CA HIS A 48 -5.09 -1.99 0.42
C HIS A 48 -3.70 -1.98 1.03
N PHE A 49 -3.61 -1.65 2.33
CA PHE A 49 -2.32 -1.66 3.03
C PHE A 49 -1.94 -3.06 3.51
N TYR A 50 -0.74 -3.48 3.12
CA TYR A 50 -0.11 -4.72 3.51
C TYR A 50 1.20 -4.45 4.25
N ARG A 51 1.65 -5.46 5.00
CA ARG A 51 3.05 -5.54 5.43
C ARG A 51 3.82 -6.42 4.46
N PHE A 52 4.97 -5.94 4.02
CA PHE A 52 5.92 -6.64 3.15
C PHE A 52 7.21 -6.90 3.93
N ASP A 53 7.83 -8.04 3.67
CA ASP A 53 9.27 -8.17 3.87
C ASP A 53 10.04 -7.61 2.66
N ALA A 54 11.36 -7.69 2.73
CA ALA A 54 12.26 -7.14 1.73
C ALA A 54 12.07 -7.82 0.36
N GLU A 55 11.99 -9.14 0.33
CA GLU A 55 11.83 -9.91 -0.91
C GLU A 55 10.49 -9.63 -1.59
N ALA A 56 9.40 -9.55 -0.81
CA ALA A 56 8.09 -9.24 -1.37
C ALA A 56 8.02 -7.82 -1.96
N ILE A 57 8.73 -6.86 -1.36
CA ILE A 57 8.83 -5.50 -1.92
C ILE A 57 9.61 -5.48 -3.24
N LEU A 58 10.68 -6.27 -3.34
CA LEU A 58 11.46 -6.40 -4.56
C LEU A 58 10.66 -7.07 -5.66
N ALA A 59 9.93 -8.15 -5.35
CA ALA A 59 9.06 -8.81 -6.31
C ALA A 59 7.99 -7.86 -6.87
N ALA A 60 7.34 -7.07 -6.01
CA ALA A 60 6.39 -6.04 -6.43
C ALA A 60 7.04 -4.90 -7.22
N SER A 61 8.26 -4.50 -6.86
CA SER A 61 9.05 -3.50 -7.59
C SER A 61 9.40 -3.99 -8.99
N HIS A 62 9.94 -5.20 -9.11
CA HIS A 62 10.31 -5.83 -10.36
C HIS A 62 9.10 -6.04 -11.29
N ALA A 63 7.92 -6.35 -10.74
CA ALA A 63 6.69 -6.42 -11.51
C ALA A 63 6.32 -5.07 -12.14
N ILE A 64 6.48 -3.94 -11.43
CA ILE A 64 6.26 -2.59 -11.99
C ILE A 64 7.31 -2.26 -13.06
N GLU A 65 8.56 -2.61 -12.81
CA GLU A 65 9.66 -2.40 -13.75
C GLU A 65 9.48 -3.24 -15.03
N GLU A 66 8.96 -4.46 -14.92
CA GLU A 66 8.66 -5.32 -16.07
C GLU A 66 7.55 -4.71 -16.93
N LEU A 67 6.49 -4.20 -16.30
CA LEU A 67 5.44 -3.46 -17.01
C LEU A 67 6.01 -2.26 -17.80
N ALA A 68 7.02 -1.59 -17.24
CA ALA A 68 7.68 -0.49 -17.91
C ALA A 68 8.51 -0.97 -19.11
N LEU A 69 9.24 -2.09 -18.99
CA LEU A 69 9.99 -2.70 -20.08
C LEU A 69 9.07 -3.19 -21.20
N GLU A 70 7.95 -3.83 -20.89
CA GLU A 70 6.97 -4.33 -21.87
C GLU A 70 6.35 -3.20 -22.71
N GLU A 71 6.08 -2.05 -22.09
CA GLU A 71 5.54 -0.88 -22.79
C GLU A 71 6.65 -0.07 -23.50
N ALA A 72 7.89 -0.25 -23.07
CA ALA A 72 9.11 0.33 -23.65
C ALA A 72 9.05 1.86 -23.83
N ASN A 73 8.37 2.56 -22.93
CA ASN A 73 8.19 3.99 -22.99
C ASN A 73 7.70 4.55 -21.65
N GLY A 74 7.79 5.87 -21.47
CA GLY A 74 7.28 6.57 -20.30
C GLY A 74 8.37 6.95 -19.30
N PHE A 75 7.95 7.10 -18.04
CA PHE A 75 8.77 7.57 -16.93
C PHE A 75 8.75 6.57 -15.79
N LEU A 76 9.92 6.30 -15.20
CA LEU A 76 10.05 5.51 -13.98
C LEU A 76 10.79 6.30 -12.89
N LEU A 77 10.22 6.31 -11.69
CA LEU A 77 10.80 6.88 -10.47
C LEU A 77 10.93 5.78 -9.42
N ALA A 78 12.13 5.61 -8.87
CA ALA A 78 12.39 4.71 -7.75
C ALA A 78 12.98 5.45 -6.55
N THR A 79 12.53 5.12 -5.33
CA THR A 79 13.17 5.51 -4.08
C THR A 79 13.70 4.25 -3.38
N MET A 80 14.99 4.20 -3.04
CA MET A 80 15.66 2.99 -2.53
C MET A 80 16.31 3.19 -1.14
N GLN A 81 15.90 4.24 -0.43
CA GLN A 81 16.47 4.71 0.84
C GLN A 81 17.95 5.14 0.75
N GLU A 82 18.85 4.24 0.35
CA GLU A 82 20.29 4.48 0.18
C GLU A 82 20.77 3.97 -1.18
N PHE A 83 21.73 4.67 -1.81
CA PHE A 83 22.28 4.25 -3.11
C PHE A 83 23.02 2.92 -3.07
N ARG A 84 23.44 2.43 -1.90
CA ARG A 84 24.02 1.07 -1.81
C ARG A 84 23.02 -0.03 -2.17
N HIS A 85 21.72 0.21 -1.96
CA HIS A 85 20.68 -0.75 -2.36
C HIS A 85 20.39 -0.73 -3.86
N PHE A 86 20.90 0.25 -4.61
CA PHE A 86 20.78 0.27 -6.07
C PHE A 86 21.73 -0.74 -6.73
N GLU A 87 22.89 -0.99 -6.13
CA GLU A 87 23.96 -1.77 -6.77
C GLU A 87 23.53 -3.19 -7.19
N PRO A 88 22.79 -3.97 -6.37
CA PRO A 88 22.27 -5.27 -6.78
C PRO A 88 21.30 -5.21 -7.97
N HIS A 89 20.66 -4.06 -8.22
CA HIS A 89 19.65 -3.86 -9.27
C HIS A 89 20.18 -3.06 -10.47
N ARG A 90 21.48 -2.74 -10.47
CA ARG A 90 22.09 -1.80 -11.42
C ARG A 90 21.81 -2.16 -12.88
N GLU A 91 21.98 -3.42 -13.26
CA GLU A 91 21.78 -3.89 -14.64
C GLU A 91 20.33 -3.71 -15.10
N ARG A 92 19.36 -3.99 -14.22
CA ARG A 92 17.93 -3.80 -14.48
C ARG A 92 17.60 -2.33 -14.72
N TYR A 93 18.13 -1.44 -13.88
CA TYR A 93 17.95 0.01 -14.06
C TYR A 93 18.67 0.56 -15.29
N TRP A 94 19.78 -0.05 -15.71
CA TRP A 94 20.42 0.29 -16.98
C TRP A 94 19.56 -0.13 -18.17
N GLN A 95 18.96 -1.32 -18.15
CA GLN A 95 18.02 -1.75 -19.17
C GLN A 95 16.79 -0.84 -19.24
N LEU A 96 16.23 -0.48 -18.09
CA LEU A 96 15.14 0.50 -18.00
C LEU A 96 15.57 1.84 -18.61
N ALA A 97 16.77 2.35 -18.28
CA ALA A 97 17.25 3.63 -18.79
C ALA A 97 17.58 3.61 -20.29
N ALA A 98 17.86 2.45 -20.87
CA ALA A 98 18.03 2.28 -22.31
C ALA A 98 16.69 2.23 -23.06
N THR A 99 15.61 1.85 -22.37
CA THR A 99 14.30 1.60 -22.98
C THR A 99 13.31 2.74 -22.76
N LEU A 100 13.33 3.37 -21.58
CA LEU A 100 12.38 4.40 -21.18
C LEU A 100 12.88 5.81 -21.53
N ARG A 101 11.95 6.77 -21.62
CA ARG A 101 12.31 8.19 -21.87
C ARG A 101 13.07 8.79 -20.71
N GLU A 102 12.70 8.43 -19.48
CA GLU A 102 13.38 8.89 -18.28
C GLU A 102 13.26 7.87 -17.16
N VAL A 103 14.39 7.59 -16.52
CA VAL A 103 14.47 6.80 -15.29
C VAL A 103 15.16 7.62 -14.22
N ARG A 104 14.55 7.73 -13.05
CA ARG A 104 15.08 8.50 -11.93
C ARG A 104 15.16 7.64 -10.68
N VAL A 105 16.34 7.59 -10.07
CA VAL A 105 16.56 6.92 -8.78
C VAL A 105 16.87 7.98 -7.74
N VAL A 106 16.13 7.94 -6.63
CA VAL A 106 16.25 8.82 -5.48
C VAL A 106 16.73 8.01 -4.29
N ALA A 107 17.84 8.42 -3.69
CA ALA A 107 18.32 7.79 -2.46
C ALA A 107 19.31 8.68 -1.71
N GLU A 108 19.64 8.30 -0.48
CA GLU A 108 20.68 8.89 0.33
C GLU A 108 22.07 8.30 -0.01
N GLY A 109 23.11 9.04 0.36
CA GLY A 109 24.50 8.60 0.24
C GLY A 109 25.18 8.96 -1.09
N ARG A 110 26.28 8.26 -1.39
CA ARG A 110 27.12 8.54 -2.55
C ARG A 110 26.41 8.12 -3.84
N LYS A 111 26.18 9.08 -4.73
CA LYS A 111 25.59 8.83 -6.06
C LYS A 111 26.47 7.88 -6.88
N PRO A 112 25.90 6.86 -7.54
CA PRO A 112 26.60 6.07 -8.53
C PRO A 112 27.04 6.93 -9.73
N ALA A 113 27.97 6.40 -10.53
CA ALA A 113 28.33 7.01 -11.80
C ALA A 113 27.10 7.06 -12.72
N ARG A 114 26.92 8.19 -13.43
CA ARG A 114 25.83 8.33 -14.40
C ARG A 114 25.99 7.33 -15.54
N HIS A 115 24.88 6.76 -16.00
CA HIS A 115 24.83 5.85 -17.13
C HIS A 115 23.59 6.11 -17.98
N GLY A 116 23.76 6.47 -19.25
CA GLY A 116 22.65 6.73 -20.19
C GLY A 116 21.66 7.79 -19.68
N HIS A 117 20.36 7.49 -19.77
CA HIS A 117 19.27 8.37 -19.34
C HIS A 117 18.92 8.24 -17.84
N LEU A 118 19.70 7.48 -17.07
CA LEU A 118 19.47 7.27 -15.65
C LEU A 118 19.89 8.52 -14.84
N LYS A 119 18.90 9.15 -14.19
CA LYS A 119 19.12 10.32 -13.33
C LYS A 119 19.17 9.90 -11.86
N PHE A 120 20.29 10.17 -11.20
CA PHE A 120 20.42 10.01 -9.75
C PHE A 120 20.16 11.33 -9.02
N ALA A 121 19.13 11.34 -8.17
CA ALA A 121 18.80 12.44 -7.28
C ALA A 121 19.17 12.05 -5.84
N GLY A 122 20.07 12.82 -5.23
CA GLY A 122 20.43 12.62 -3.84
C GLY A 122 19.38 13.31 -2.98
N THR A 123 18.96 12.66 -1.90
CA THR A 123 18.14 13.29 -0.87
C THR A 123 18.93 13.35 0.43
N ASN A 124 18.81 14.47 1.14
CA ASN A 124 19.22 14.59 2.55
C ASN A 124 17.97 14.71 3.44
N HIS A 125 16.79 14.50 2.87
CA HIS A 125 15.51 14.63 3.56
C HIS A 125 15.15 13.30 4.21
N ASN A 126 15.19 13.27 5.54
CA ASN A 126 14.77 12.14 6.38
C ASN A 126 13.40 11.57 6.00
N ALA A 127 12.52 12.40 5.42
CA ALA A 127 11.18 12.00 5.00
C ALA A 127 11.21 10.90 3.92
N LEU A 128 12.04 11.02 2.88
CA LEU A 128 12.13 9.99 1.81
C LEU A 128 13.04 8.81 2.19
N ALA A 129 13.93 8.99 3.17
CA ALA A 129 14.83 7.94 3.64
C ALA A 129 14.09 6.71 4.20
N LEU A 130 12.85 6.90 4.67
CA LEU A 130 12.01 5.82 5.19
C LEU A 130 11.16 5.13 4.12
N PHE A 131 11.14 5.62 2.89
CA PHE A 131 10.24 5.13 1.86
C PHE A 131 10.95 4.35 0.76
N TRP A 132 10.35 3.21 0.43
CA TRP A 132 10.58 2.47 -0.79
C TRP A 132 9.43 2.70 -1.75
N THR A 133 9.71 3.27 -2.91
CA THR A 133 8.69 3.66 -3.89
C THR A 133 9.15 3.22 -5.26
N VAL A 134 8.28 2.60 -6.04
CA VAL A 134 8.49 2.38 -7.47
C VAL A 134 7.25 2.84 -8.19
N LEU A 135 7.42 3.85 -9.04
CA LEU A 135 6.36 4.51 -9.77
C LEU A 135 6.68 4.45 -11.25
N TYR A 136 5.75 3.91 -12.04
CA TYR A 136 5.81 3.89 -13.49
C TYR A 136 4.61 4.63 -14.09
N GLN A 137 4.88 5.50 -15.07
CA GLN A 137 3.87 6.22 -15.86
C GLN A 137 4.19 6.06 -17.35
N GLY A 138 3.48 5.13 -17.99
CA GLY A 138 3.47 4.90 -19.43
C GLY A 138 2.37 5.69 -20.16
N HIS A 139 2.20 5.39 -21.44
CA HIS A 139 1.08 5.89 -22.26
C HIS A 139 -0.23 5.11 -22.01
N HIS A 140 -0.12 3.81 -21.71
CA HIS A 140 -1.25 2.90 -21.58
C HIS A 140 -1.37 2.30 -20.19
N ARG A 141 -0.24 2.09 -19.51
CA ARG A 141 -0.20 1.52 -18.17
C ARG A 141 0.55 2.46 -17.22
N GLN A 142 0.24 2.27 -15.95
CA GLN A 142 0.88 2.98 -14.85
C GLN A 142 0.69 2.13 -13.61
N ALA A 143 1.67 2.17 -12.74
CA ALA A 143 1.62 1.47 -11.48
C ALA A 143 2.46 2.21 -10.46
N LEU A 144 2.06 2.12 -9.20
CA LEU A 144 2.81 2.63 -8.07
C LEU A 144 2.82 1.56 -7.00
N LEU A 145 3.99 1.31 -6.44
CA LEU A 145 4.20 0.71 -5.14
C LEU A 145 4.79 1.79 -4.25
N ILE A 146 4.20 2.01 -3.08
CA ILE A 146 4.77 2.89 -2.06
C ILE A 146 4.67 2.24 -0.70
N CYS A 147 5.80 2.14 -0.04
CA CYS A 147 5.90 1.53 1.27
C CYS A 147 6.83 2.33 2.18
N ARG A 148 6.49 2.39 3.46
CA ARG A 148 7.30 2.98 4.52
C ARG A 148 7.90 1.88 5.37
N GLN A 149 9.21 1.95 5.64
CA GLN A 149 9.87 1.06 6.58
C GLN A 149 9.28 1.22 7.98
N THR A 150 8.97 0.11 8.64
CA THR A 150 8.29 0.08 9.95
C THR A 150 9.16 -0.37 11.11
N ASN A 151 10.28 -1.02 10.81
CA ASN A 151 11.27 -1.44 11.80
C ASN A 151 12.58 -0.64 11.65
N GLY A 152 13.46 -0.69 12.64
CA GLY A 152 14.76 0.01 12.60
C GLY A 152 15.89 -0.78 11.93
N ALA A 153 15.57 -1.76 11.08
CA ALA A 153 16.60 -2.63 10.48
C ALA A 153 17.47 -1.85 9.47
N GLY A 154 18.79 -1.96 9.63
CA GLY A 154 19.76 -1.37 8.69
C GLY A 154 20.09 -2.29 7.52
N ILE A 155 20.00 -3.62 7.72
CA ILE A 155 20.21 -4.65 6.71
C ILE A 155 18.92 -4.84 5.92
N PHE A 156 18.99 -4.79 4.58
CA PHE A 156 17.82 -4.71 3.71
C PHE A 156 16.87 -5.90 3.90
N GLU A 157 17.39 -7.12 3.94
CA GLU A 157 16.66 -8.39 4.06
C GLU A 157 15.85 -8.48 5.36
N GLN A 158 16.29 -7.75 6.40
CA GLN A 158 15.63 -7.69 7.70
C GLN A 158 14.58 -6.58 7.78
N LYS A 159 14.47 -5.72 6.77
CA LYS A 159 13.50 -4.62 6.76
C LYS A 159 12.09 -5.14 6.61
N ARG A 160 11.16 -4.40 7.20
CA ARG A 160 9.72 -4.61 7.09
C ARG A 160 9.10 -3.30 6.66
N PHE A 161 8.12 -3.39 5.78
CA PHE A 161 7.53 -2.23 5.15
C PHE A 161 6.01 -2.30 5.18
N ASP A 162 5.35 -1.21 5.51
CA ASP A 162 3.91 -1.07 5.34
C ASP A 162 3.63 -0.22 4.11
N GLY A 163 2.75 -0.68 3.24
CA GLY A 163 2.47 0.04 2.01
C GLY A 163 1.35 -0.57 1.20
N PHE A 164 1.13 0.00 0.03
CA PHE A 164 0.11 -0.44 -0.91
C PHE A 164 0.61 -0.23 -2.34
N TYR A 165 -0.13 -0.79 -3.29
CA TYR A 165 0.07 -0.54 -4.70
C TYR A 165 -1.23 -0.05 -5.37
N THR A 166 -1.09 0.68 -6.47
CA THR A 166 -2.20 1.26 -7.22
C THR A 166 -1.91 1.41 -8.71
N PHE A 167 -2.96 1.38 -9.52
CA PHE A 167 -2.95 1.71 -10.94
C PHE A 167 -3.74 3.00 -11.23
N ASN A 168 -4.25 3.67 -10.19
CA ASN A 168 -5.06 4.86 -10.29
C ASN A 168 -4.23 6.10 -10.69
N PRO A 169 -4.52 6.76 -11.84
CA PRO A 169 -3.69 7.86 -12.34
C PRO A 169 -3.67 9.06 -11.39
N GLY A 170 -4.82 9.36 -10.80
CA GLY A 170 -4.97 10.50 -9.89
C GLY A 170 -4.15 10.30 -8.63
N LEU A 171 -4.14 9.08 -8.07
CA LEU A 171 -3.35 8.77 -6.88
C LEU A 171 -1.85 8.76 -7.18
N ILE A 172 -1.45 8.15 -8.30
CA ILE A 172 -0.05 8.15 -8.76
C ILE A 172 0.47 9.58 -8.93
N ALA A 173 -0.32 10.47 -9.56
CA ALA A 173 0.06 11.86 -9.75
C ALA A 173 0.21 12.63 -8.44
N ARG A 174 -0.64 12.37 -7.43
CA ARG A 174 -0.53 13.02 -6.12
C ARG A 174 0.68 12.50 -5.33
N VAL A 175 0.94 11.19 -5.31
CA VAL A 175 2.13 10.62 -4.66
C VAL A 175 3.41 11.10 -5.33
N ARG A 176 3.44 11.19 -6.67
CA ARG A 176 4.57 11.78 -7.38
C ARG A 176 4.83 13.23 -6.96
N ARG A 177 3.77 14.03 -6.84
CA ARG A 177 3.86 15.42 -6.37
C ARG A 177 4.46 15.48 -4.97
N ASP A 178 4.03 14.62 -4.05
CA ASP A 178 4.60 14.55 -2.70
C ASP A 178 6.12 14.28 -2.75
N VAL A 179 6.56 13.32 -3.57
CA VAL A 179 8.00 13.03 -3.74
C VAL A 179 8.75 14.24 -4.30
N GLU A 180 8.22 14.90 -5.33
CA GLU A 180 8.84 16.07 -5.95
C GLU A 180 8.89 17.27 -4.98
N GLU A 181 7.83 17.49 -4.19
CA GLU A 181 7.78 18.52 -3.15
C GLU A 181 8.82 18.27 -2.07
N ILE A 182 8.97 17.02 -1.60
CA ILE A 182 10.00 16.67 -0.62
C ILE A 182 11.40 16.85 -1.19
N LEU A 183 11.65 16.38 -2.42
CA LEU A 183 12.93 16.56 -3.10
C LEU A 183 13.32 18.03 -3.28
N SER A 184 12.33 18.90 -3.45
CA SER A 184 12.54 20.36 -3.55
C SER A 184 12.61 21.07 -2.19
N GLY A 185 12.50 20.35 -1.08
CA GLY A 185 12.47 20.93 0.27
C GLY A 185 11.18 21.68 0.62
N ARG A 186 10.13 21.58 -0.20
CA ARG A 186 8.83 22.25 0.00
C ARG A 186 7.87 21.46 0.89
N SER A 187 8.17 20.19 1.15
CA SER A 187 7.40 19.33 2.06
C SER A 187 8.35 18.46 2.88
N SER A 188 7.91 18.06 4.06
CA SER A 188 8.61 17.11 4.93
C SER A 188 7.82 15.82 5.16
N ARG A 189 6.69 15.63 4.46
CA ARG A 189 5.78 14.49 4.66
C ARG A 189 5.22 13.97 3.34
N MET A 190 4.95 12.66 3.32
CA MET A 190 4.22 11.95 2.26
C MET A 190 2.72 12.02 2.58
N ARG A 191 2.08 13.15 2.25
CA ARG A 191 0.71 13.49 2.69
C ARG A 191 -0.31 12.46 2.21
N GLU A 192 -0.24 12.06 0.94
CA GLU A 192 -1.19 11.07 0.41
C GLU A 192 -1.01 9.69 1.03
N PHE A 193 0.23 9.28 1.32
CA PHE A 193 0.48 8.02 2.01
C PHE A 193 -0.12 8.03 3.41
N GLU A 194 0.12 9.10 4.18
CA GLU A 194 -0.43 9.28 5.53
C GLU A 194 -1.96 9.31 5.52
N ARG A 195 -2.56 10.02 4.56
CA ARG A 195 -4.01 10.10 4.37
C ARG A 195 -4.61 8.72 4.10
N LEU A 196 -4.06 7.97 3.16
CA LEU A 196 -4.59 6.65 2.80
C LEU A 196 -4.38 5.63 3.92
N LEU A 197 -3.26 5.69 4.64
CA LEU A 197 -3.03 4.84 5.81
C LEU A 197 -4.07 5.12 6.91
N ALA A 198 -4.40 6.39 7.16
CA ALA A 198 -5.43 6.76 8.13
C ALA A 198 -6.82 6.22 7.73
N ILE A 199 -7.17 6.30 6.44
CA ILE A 199 -8.43 5.77 5.89
C ILE A 199 -8.47 4.23 6.04
N ASP A 200 -7.39 3.54 5.67
CA ASP A 200 -7.29 2.08 5.77
C ASP A 200 -7.46 1.60 7.22
N LEU A 201 -6.75 2.22 8.16
CA LEU A 201 -6.88 1.90 9.59
C LEU A 201 -8.28 2.19 10.12
N ALA A 202 -8.91 3.29 9.70
CA ALA A 202 -10.28 3.59 10.08
C ALA A 202 -11.26 2.53 9.54
N ALA A 203 -11.12 2.15 8.26
CA ALA A 203 -11.94 1.11 7.64
C ALA A 203 -11.78 -0.24 8.33
N LYS A 204 -10.54 -0.63 8.70
CA LYS A 204 -10.27 -1.87 9.45
C LYS A 204 -10.88 -1.85 10.85
N ARG A 205 -10.80 -0.72 11.57
CA ARG A 205 -11.45 -0.56 12.88
C ARG A 205 -12.96 -0.73 12.80
N LEU A 206 -13.58 -0.08 11.82
CA LEU A 206 -15.01 -0.21 11.56
C LEU A 206 -15.37 -1.65 11.23
N GLY A 207 -14.62 -2.30 10.34
CA GLY A 207 -14.82 -3.72 10.01
C GLY A 207 -14.73 -4.64 11.25
N ALA A 208 -13.76 -4.42 12.13
CA ALA A 208 -13.60 -5.17 13.37
C ALA A 208 -14.74 -4.91 14.37
N GLU A 209 -15.29 -3.69 14.42
CA GLU A 209 -16.48 -3.38 15.21
C GLU A 209 -17.73 -4.09 14.65
N PHE A 210 -17.95 -4.01 13.34
CA PHE A 210 -19.05 -4.73 12.67
C PHE A 210 -18.96 -6.25 12.89
N ALA A 211 -17.77 -6.83 12.78
CA ALA A 211 -17.56 -8.26 12.99
C ALA A 211 -17.89 -8.69 14.43
N ARG A 212 -17.48 -7.89 15.43
CA ARG A 212 -17.77 -8.14 16.85
C ARG A 212 -19.27 -8.08 17.14
N GLU A 213 -19.95 -7.05 16.64
CA GLU A 213 -21.39 -6.90 16.84
C GLU A 213 -22.17 -8.02 16.12
N ARG A 214 -21.78 -8.39 14.89
CA ARG A 214 -22.35 -9.53 14.18
C ARG A 214 -22.18 -10.83 14.97
N GLN A 215 -20.99 -11.11 15.49
CA GLN A 215 -20.72 -12.31 16.28
C GLN A 215 -21.54 -12.34 17.58
N ALA A 216 -21.75 -11.18 18.21
CA ALA A 216 -22.62 -11.06 19.38
C ALA A 216 -24.08 -11.41 19.05
N VAL A 217 -24.61 -10.89 17.93
CA VAL A 217 -25.96 -11.19 17.45
C VAL A 217 -26.11 -12.67 17.08
N GLU A 218 -25.17 -13.24 16.33
CA GLU A 218 -25.17 -14.67 15.98
C GLU A 218 -25.09 -15.56 17.24
N GLY A 219 -24.28 -15.17 18.23
CA GLY A 219 -24.19 -15.86 19.51
C GLY A 219 -25.49 -15.80 20.31
N ALA A 220 -26.17 -14.65 20.32
CA ALA A 220 -27.48 -14.50 20.95
C ALA A 220 -28.56 -15.35 20.26
N LEU A 221 -28.56 -15.38 18.91
CA LEU A 221 -29.46 -16.23 18.12
C LEU A 221 -29.25 -17.72 18.39
N ARG A 222 -27.99 -18.19 18.44
CA ARG A 222 -27.67 -19.58 18.80
C ARG A 222 -28.13 -19.94 20.21
N LYS A 223 -27.92 -19.04 21.19
CA LYS A 223 -28.41 -19.24 22.56
C LYS A 223 -29.94 -19.34 22.61
N LEU A 224 -30.65 -18.54 21.83
CA LEU A 224 -32.11 -18.59 21.74
C LEU A 224 -32.58 -19.93 21.14
N GLN A 225 -31.91 -20.43 20.10
CA GLN A 225 -32.21 -21.72 19.48
C GLN A 225 -31.92 -22.92 20.41
N ILE A 226 -30.83 -22.88 21.18
CA ILE A 226 -30.40 -23.98 22.07
C ILE A 226 -31.18 -23.98 23.39
N ALA A 227 -31.49 -22.81 23.95
CA ALA A 227 -32.10 -22.69 25.27
C ALA A 227 -33.63 -22.91 25.31
N GLY A 228 -34.27 -23.14 24.15
CA GLY A 228 -35.62 -23.71 24.01
C GLY A 228 -36.76 -23.07 24.83
N GLY A 229 -36.57 -21.89 25.43
CA GLY A 229 -37.55 -21.26 26.33
C GLY A 229 -36.99 -20.55 27.58
N ARG A 230 -35.69 -20.60 27.89
CA ARG A 230 -35.10 -19.87 29.04
C ARG A 230 -34.39 -18.55 28.71
N TYR A 231 -34.16 -18.25 27.43
CA TYR A 231 -33.72 -16.91 27.01
C TYR A 231 -34.98 -16.10 26.71
N GLU A 232 -35.40 -15.24 27.63
CA GLU A 232 -36.65 -14.48 27.45
C GLU A 232 -36.58 -13.65 26.15
N ALA A 233 -37.57 -13.79 25.27
CA ALA A 233 -37.63 -13.10 23.99
C ALA A 233 -37.49 -11.57 24.11
N ARG A 234 -37.86 -11.00 25.27
CA ARG A 234 -37.67 -9.57 25.62
C ARG A 234 -36.19 -9.20 25.79
N GLN A 235 -35.39 -10.07 26.39
CA GLN A 235 -33.95 -9.87 26.56
C GLN A 235 -33.23 -9.90 25.21
N PHE A 236 -33.62 -10.82 24.33
CA PHE A 236 -33.13 -10.89 22.95
C PHE A 236 -33.52 -9.66 22.13
N ALA A 237 -34.78 -9.21 22.21
CA ALA A 237 -35.24 -8.01 21.52
C ALA A 237 -34.45 -6.77 21.97
N ALA A 238 -34.19 -6.63 23.28
CA ALA A 238 -33.37 -5.54 23.82
C ALA A 238 -31.90 -5.61 23.36
N ASP A 239 -31.29 -6.79 23.34
CA ASP A 239 -29.92 -6.99 22.85
C ASP A 239 -29.80 -6.70 21.34
N LEU A 240 -30.78 -7.14 20.55
CA LEU A 240 -30.85 -6.90 19.11
C LEU A 240 -31.07 -5.42 18.80
N GLU A 241 -32.00 -4.77 19.50
CA GLU A 241 -32.26 -3.34 19.34
C GLU A 241 -31.03 -2.51 19.74
N LYS A 242 -30.32 -2.91 20.79
CA LYS A 242 -29.06 -2.28 21.19
C LYS A 242 -27.95 -2.47 20.16
N ALA A 243 -27.83 -3.66 19.57
CA ALA A 243 -26.87 -3.93 18.50
C ALA A 243 -27.22 -3.14 17.22
N LEU A 244 -28.49 -3.13 16.82
CA LEU A 244 -28.97 -2.36 15.66
C LEU A 244 -28.78 -0.85 15.85
N ASN A 245 -29.04 -0.33 17.05
CA ASN A 245 -28.81 1.09 17.36
C ASN A 245 -27.31 1.42 17.33
N ARG A 246 -26.43 0.53 17.81
CA ARG A 246 -24.97 0.71 17.68
C ARG A 246 -24.51 0.66 16.23
N LEU A 247 -25.04 -0.29 15.43
CA LEU A 247 -24.74 -0.41 14.01
C LEU A 247 -25.20 0.83 13.24
N LYS A 248 -26.38 1.36 13.54
CA LYS A 248 -26.90 2.60 12.97
C LYS A 248 -26.03 3.79 13.35
N LEU A 249 -25.64 3.90 14.62
CA LEU A 249 -24.80 4.99 15.12
C LEU A 249 -23.37 4.93 14.54
N LEU A 250 -22.86 3.73 14.25
CA LEU A 250 -21.62 3.54 13.50
C LEU A 250 -21.77 3.93 12.03
N ALA A 251 -22.87 3.53 11.39
CA ALA A 251 -23.17 3.91 10.00
C ALA A 251 -23.30 5.44 9.85
N ASP A 252 -23.93 6.11 10.82
CA ASP A 252 -24.09 7.58 10.85
C ASP A 252 -22.77 8.31 11.15
N ARG A 253 -21.78 7.63 11.76
CA ARG A 253 -20.44 8.18 12.02
C ARG A 253 -19.47 8.02 10.86
N LEU A 254 -19.76 7.15 9.89
CA LEU A 254 -18.92 6.95 8.69
C LEU A 254 -18.63 8.25 7.93
N PRO A 255 -19.61 9.13 7.65
CA PRO A 255 -19.35 10.38 6.94
C PRO A 255 -18.46 11.34 7.75
N GLY A 256 -18.64 11.38 9.07
CA GLY A 256 -17.88 12.24 9.98
C GLY A 256 -16.43 11.79 10.16
N LEU A 257 -16.14 10.49 10.12
CA LEU A 257 -14.77 9.96 10.17
C LEU A 257 -13.99 10.28 8.89
N VAL A 258 -14.65 10.21 7.73
CA VAL A 258 -14.04 10.61 6.44
C VAL A 258 -13.72 12.12 6.46
N SER A 259 -14.64 12.95 6.94
CA SER A 259 -14.45 14.40 7.05
C SER A 259 -13.42 14.84 8.12
N ALA A 260 -13.34 14.11 9.25
CA ALA A 260 -12.37 14.38 10.32
C ALA A 260 -10.92 14.04 9.90
N VAL A 261 -10.74 13.09 8.99
CA VAL A 261 -9.44 12.76 8.40
C VAL A 261 -8.99 13.88 7.45
N ASP A 262 -9.89 14.44 6.65
CA ASP A 262 -9.58 15.57 5.75
C ASP A 262 -9.22 16.84 6.53
N SER A 263 -9.85 17.09 7.68
CA SER A 263 -9.62 18.31 8.49
C SER A 263 -8.37 18.25 9.37
N ARG A 264 -7.93 17.06 9.83
CA ARG A 264 -6.65 16.91 10.54
C ARG A 264 -5.42 17.00 9.64
N LEU A 265 -5.60 16.89 8.33
CA LEU A 265 -4.53 16.99 7.33
C LEU A 265 -4.38 18.41 6.75
N ALA A 266 -5.33 19.31 7.05
CA ALA A 266 -5.29 20.72 6.67
C ALA A 266 -4.60 21.63 7.72
N ALA A 267 -4.20 21.07 8.86
CA ALA A 267 -3.50 21.73 9.96
C ALA A 267 -2.04 21.25 10.06
#